data_AF-A0A6C7WS21-F1
#
_entry.id   AF-A0A6C7WS21-F1
#
_cell.length_a   1.000
_cell.length_b   1.000
_cell.length_c   1.000
_cell.angle_alpha   90.00
_cell.angle_beta   90.00
_cell.angle_gamma   90.00
#
_symmetry.space_group_name_H-M   'P 1'
#
loop_
_entity.id
_entity.type
_entity.pdbx_description
1 polymer ?
#
loop_
_entity_poly.entity_id
_entity_poly.type
_entity_poly.pdbx_seq_one_letter_code
_entity_poly.pdbx_strand_id
1 'polypeptide(L)'
;MFKFSKKSWIIIFILVVLYVVISNIYELFNSMEADNNKARENLSALIKWSKNEGKEELEYAKNLSKENYNQEKVTQMIIKNLKMIQASIEDMKTLTSYYPTEEDVELMRQAGHVTTNSNTDIILYLLYNERNITNHKTYFLFDKERFKVFEDFLFFL
;
A
#
# COMPACT_ATOMS: atom_id res chain seq x y z
N MET A 1 50.11 -35.32 -1.75
CA MET A 1 48.77 -35.45 -1.13
C MET A 1 48.77 -34.67 0.16
N PHE A 2 48.13 -33.50 0.22
CA PHE A 2 48.13 -32.67 1.43
C PHE A 2 47.40 -33.41 2.57
N LYS A 3 48.11 -33.79 3.63
CA LYS A 3 47.51 -34.38 4.85
C LYS A 3 47.12 -33.24 5.79
N PHE A 4 45.86 -32.84 5.74
CA PHE A 4 45.32 -31.88 6.71
C PHE A 4 45.17 -32.54 8.08
N SER A 5 45.61 -31.84 9.13
CA SER A 5 45.41 -32.29 10.50
C SER A 5 43.92 -32.19 10.89
N LYS A 6 43.48 -32.94 11.90
CA LYS A 6 42.11 -32.79 12.46
C LYS A 6 41.80 -31.35 12.86
N LYS A 7 42.80 -30.60 13.38
CA LYS A 7 42.66 -29.17 13.70
C LYS A 7 42.42 -28.32 12.44
N SER A 8 43.12 -28.62 11.35
CA SER A 8 42.94 -27.93 10.06
C SER A 8 41.53 -28.16 9.49
N TRP A 9 40.99 -29.37 9.60
CA TRP A 9 39.62 -29.69 9.19
C TRP A 9 38.56 -28.93 10.00
N ILE A 10 38.74 -28.82 11.32
CA ILE A 10 37.83 -28.06 12.19
C ILE A 10 37.83 -26.57 11.80
N ILE A 11 39.00 -25.98 11.54
CA ILE A 11 39.09 -24.58 11.11
C ILE A 11 38.40 -24.36 9.76
N ILE A 12 38.63 -25.24 8.77
CA ILE A 12 37.97 -25.17 7.46
C ILE A 12 36.44 -25.28 7.63
N PHE A 13 35.97 -26.20 8.47
CA PHE A 13 34.54 -26.36 8.73
C PHE A 13 33.93 -25.10 9.35
N ILE A 14 34.60 -24.49 10.34
CA ILE A 14 34.15 -23.22 10.95
C ILE A 14 34.06 -22.11 9.90
N LEU A 15 35.07 -21.99 9.03
CA LEU A 15 35.07 -20.98 7.97
C LEU A 15 33.94 -21.18 6.96
N VAL A 16 33.65 -22.44 6.59
CA VAL A 16 32.52 -22.77 5.70
C VAL A 16 31.18 -22.43 6.34
N VAL A 17 30.99 -22.78 7.62
CA VAL A 17 29.76 -22.45 8.36
C VAL A 17 29.59 -20.93 8.48
N LEU A 18 30.64 -20.20 8.82
CA LEU A 18 30.61 -18.73 8.89
C LEU A 18 30.27 -18.12 7.52
N TYR A 19 30.88 -18.61 6.44
CA TYR A 19 30.57 -18.14 5.09
C TYR A 19 29.09 -18.32 4.76
N VAL A 20 28.52 -19.51 5.01
CA VAL A 20 27.11 -19.79 4.76
C VAL A 20 26.20 -18.88 5.60
N VAL A 21 26.52 -18.66 6.88
CA VAL A 21 25.74 -17.78 7.75
C VAL A 21 25.80 -16.33 7.25
N ILE A 22 26.98 -15.83 6.90
CA ILE A 22 27.16 -14.47 6.38
C ILE A 22 26.44 -14.28 5.06
N SER A 23 26.54 -15.24 4.13
CA SER A 23 25.84 -15.18 2.84
C SER A 23 24.32 -15.14 3.01
N ASN A 24 23.75 -15.99 3.87
CA ASN A 24 22.31 -15.98 4.14
C ASN A 24 21.86 -14.65 4.80
N ILE A 25 22.66 -14.12 5.73
CA ILE A 25 22.38 -12.81 6.35
C ILE A 25 22.41 -11.71 5.29
N TYR A 26 23.39 -11.72 4.38
CA TYR A 26 23.51 -10.74 3.30
C TYR A 26 22.33 -10.81 2.32
N GLU A 27 21.93 -12.02 1.91
CA GLU A 27 20.75 -12.21 1.05
C GLU A 27 19.47 -11.71 1.73
N LEU A 28 19.30 -12.00 3.02
CA LEU A 28 18.17 -11.49 3.80
C LEU A 28 18.15 -9.95 3.81
N PHE A 29 19.25 -9.29 4.17
CA PHE A 29 19.32 -7.83 4.18
C PHE A 29 19.06 -7.21 2.80
N ASN A 30 19.61 -7.79 1.73
CA ASN A 30 19.36 -7.30 0.37
C ASN A 30 17.89 -7.44 -0.03
N SER A 31 17.24 -8.55 0.32
CA SER A 31 15.80 -8.73 0.03
C SER A 31 14.95 -7.71 0.77
N MET A 32 15.27 -7.45 2.04
CA MET A 32 14.58 -6.44 2.86
C MET A 32 14.76 -5.03 2.31
N GLU A 33 15.97 -4.67 1.88
CA GLU A 33 16.24 -3.35 1.30
C GLU A 33 15.50 -3.17 -0.04
N ALA A 34 15.36 -4.22 -0.83
CA ALA A 34 14.57 -4.18 -2.05
C ALA A 34 13.07 -3.94 -1.76
N ASP A 35 12.51 -4.62 -0.76
CA ASP A 35 11.11 -4.44 -0.34
C ASP A 35 10.88 -3.03 0.23
N ASN A 36 11.80 -2.52 1.05
CA ASN A 36 11.74 -1.17 1.59
C ASN A 36 11.81 -0.11 0.49
N ASN A 37 12.70 -0.26 -0.49
CA ASN A 37 12.82 0.68 -1.61
C ASN A 37 11.54 0.70 -2.45
N LYS A 38 10.95 -0.46 -2.72
CA LYS A 38 9.67 -0.54 -3.41
C LYS A 38 8.54 0.14 -2.61
N ALA A 39 8.48 -0.08 -1.30
CA ALA A 39 7.52 0.58 -0.44
C ALA A 39 7.69 2.11 -0.44
N ARG A 40 8.92 2.61 -0.38
CA ARG A 40 9.23 4.05 -0.49
C ARG A 40 8.77 4.64 -1.82
N GLU A 41 9.05 3.94 -2.92
CA GLU A 41 8.62 4.34 -4.27
C GLU A 41 7.09 4.43 -4.36
N ASN A 42 6.38 3.40 -3.87
CA ASN A 42 4.92 3.36 -3.89
C ASN A 42 4.30 4.50 -3.07
N LEU A 43 4.77 4.72 -1.83
CA LEU A 43 4.27 5.80 -0.97
C LEU A 43 4.57 7.19 -1.59
N SER A 44 5.75 7.35 -2.20
CA SER A 44 6.09 8.58 -2.91
C SER A 44 5.19 8.82 -4.12
N ALA A 45 4.88 7.75 -4.88
CA ALA A 45 3.95 7.80 -6.00
C ALA A 45 2.53 8.17 -5.54
N LEU A 46 2.06 7.63 -4.41
CA LEU A 46 0.77 8.00 -3.80
C LEU A 46 0.70 9.50 -3.47
N ILE A 47 1.76 10.05 -2.86
CA ILE A 47 1.85 11.48 -2.53
C ILE A 47 1.89 12.34 -3.80
N LYS A 48 2.57 11.88 -4.85
CA LYS A 48 2.58 12.60 -6.15
C LYS A 48 1.21 12.56 -6.82
N TRP A 49 0.54 11.40 -6.81
CA TRP A 49 -0.81 11.24 -7.32
C TRP A 49 -1.79 12.19 -6.64
N SER A 50 -1.76 12.28 -5.30
CA SER A 50 -2.69 13.14 -4.54
C SER A 50 -2.54 14.63 -4.84
N LYS A 51 -1.35 15.07 -5.24
CA LYS A 51 -1.08 16.47 -5.63
C LYS A 51 -1.61 16.81 -7.02
N ASN A 52 -1.88 15.80 -7.85
CA ASN A 52 -2.27 15.89 -9.26
C ASN A 52 -3.65 15.25 -9.48
N GLU A 53 -3.71 14.06 -10.08
CA GLU A 53 -4.94 13.30 -10.37
C GLU A 53 -5.87 13.18 -9.17
N GLY A 54 -5.33 12.97 -7.96
CA GLY A 54 -6.15 12.86 -6.75
C GLY A 54 -6.93 14.15 -6.44
N LYS A 55 -6.43 15.33 -6.80
CA LYS A 55 -7.20 16.58 -6.66
C LYS A 55 -8.36 16.64 -7.64
N GLU A 56 -8.15 16.20 -8.88
CA GLU A 56 -9.19 16.17 -9.90
C GLU A 56 -10.29 15.17 -9.53
N GLU A 57 -9.90 14.00 -9.03
CA GLU A 57 -10.83 12.99 -8.52
C GLU A 57 -11.63 13.50 -7.32
N LEU A 58 -10.99 14.20 -6.38
CA LEU A 58 -11.65 14.81 -5.23
C LEU A 58 -12.62 15.91 -5.64
N GLU A 59 -12.24 16.75 -6.59
CA GLU A 59 -13.10 17.81 -7.10
C GLU A 59 -14.31 17.23 -7.86
N TYR A 60 -14.10 16.18 -8.65
CA TYR A 60 -15.21 15.43 -9.26
C TYR A 60 -16.14 14.83 -8.20
N ALA A 61 -15.58 14.19 -7.17
CA ALA A 61 -16.37 13.57 -6.11
C ALA A 61 -17.23 14.60 -5.36
N LYS A 62 -16.67 15.77 -5.04
CA LYS A 62 -17.37 16.88 -4.38
C LYS A 62 -18.52 17.44 -5.22
N ASN A 63 -18.32 17.55 -6.54
CA ASN A 63 -19.28 18.13 -7.48
C ASN A 63 -20.14 17.08 -8.21
N LEU A 64 -20.20 15.84 -7.70
CA LEU A 64 -21.04 14.80 -8.29
C LEU A 64 -22.52 15.22 -8.21
N SER A 65 -23.17 15.30 -9.36
CA SER A 65 -24.55 15.75 -9.54
C SER A 65 -25.33 14.78 -10.42
N LYS A 66 -26.65 14.98 -10.54
CA LYS A 66 -27.49 14.11 -11.36
C LYS A 66 -27.12 14.15 -12.85
N GLU A 67 -26.63 15.30 -13.32
CA GLU A 67 -26.26 15.54 -14.73
C GLU A 67 -24.95 14.84 -15.11
N ASN A 68 -24.00 14.73 -14.19
CA ASN A 68 -22.68 14.15 -14.43
C ASN A 68 -22.49 12.75 -13.82
N TYR A 69 -23.55 12.20 -13.20
CA TYR A 69 -23.52 10.89 -12.57
C TYR A 69 -23.38 9.77 -13.59
N ASN A 70 -22.38 8.92 -13.36
CA ASN A 70 -22.21 7.67 -14.06
C ASN A 70 -21.82 6.59 -13.03
N GLN A 71 -22.68 5.59 -12.84
CA GLN A 71 -22.53 4.56 -11.82
C GLN A 71 -21.23 3.75 -11.98
N GLU A 72 -20.86 3.40 -13.21
CA GLU A 72 -19.65 2.63 -13.52
C GLU A 72 -18.40 3.43 -13.13
N LYS A 73 -18.33 4.70 -13.53
CA LYS A 73 -17.23 5.61 -13.17
C LYS A 73 -17.10 5.75 -11.66
N VAL A 74 -18.22 6.01 -10.96
CA VAL A 74 -18.23 6.15 -9.49
C VAL A 74 -17.74 4.87 -8.83
N THR A 75 -18.21 3.71 -9.30
CA THR A 75 -17.79 2.41 -8.77
C THR A 75 -16.31 2.16 -8.95
N GLN A 76 -15.77 2.39 -10.16
CA GLN A 76 -14.36 2.20 -10.44
C GLN A 76 -13.47 3.17 -9.65
N MET A 77 -13.90 4.42 -9.43
CA MET A 77 -13.18 5.37 -8.58
C MET A 77 -13.13 4.93 -7.11
N ILE A 78 -14.24 4.40 -6.57
CA ILE A 78 -14.28 3.86 -5.21
C ILE A 78 -13.31 2.66 -5.09
N ILE A 79 -13.40 1.70 -6.01
CA ILE A 79 -12.55 0.50 -6.01
C ILE A 79 -11.07 0.88 -6.12
N LYS A 80 -10.72 1.80 -7.04
CA LYS A 80 -9.36 2.32 -7.20
C LYS A 80 -8.85 2.90 -5.88
N ASN A 81 -9.60 3.81 -5.27
CA ASN A 81 -9.18 4.50 -4.06
C ASN A 81 -9.06 3.55 -2.86
N LEU A 82 -9.92 2.54 -2.73
CA LEU A 82 -9.79 1.48 -1.70
C LEU A 82 -8.52 0.67 -1.87
N LYS A 83 -8.19 0.25 -3.10
CA LYS A 83 -6.95 -0.50 -3.39
C LYS A 83 -5.70 0.34 -3.10
N MET A 84 -5.74 1.64 -3.38
CA MET A 84 -4.64 2.55 -3.06
C MET A 84 -4.45 2.67 -1.54
N ILE A 85 -5.53 2.74 -0.77
CA ILE A 85 -5.47 2.72 0.70
C ILE A 85 -4.86 1.40 1.18
N GLN A 86 -5.35 0.25 0.69
CA GLN A 86 -4.83 -1.07 1.08
C GLN A 86 -3.32 -1.18 0.81
N ALA A 87 -2.88 -0.88 -0.41
CA ALA A 87 -1.47 -0.93 -0.79
C ALA A 87 -0.62 -0.01 0.09
N SER A 88 -1.11 1.21 0.37
CA SER A 88 -0.38 2.14 1.24
C SER A 88 -0.20 1.61 2.67
N ILE A 89 -1.19 0.90 3.21
CA ILE A 89 -1.10 0.27 4.54
C ILE A 89 -0.07 -0.87 4.51
N GLU A 90 -0.04 -1.68 3.45
CA GLU A 90 0.95 -2.74 3.27
C GLU A 90 2.37 -2.18 3.16
N ASP A 91 2.57 -1.12 2.36
CA ASP A 91 3.86 -0.45 2.21
C ASP A 91 4.34 0.18 3.53
N MET A 92 3.44 0.81 4.30
CA MET A 92 3.76 1.31 5.65
C MET A 92 4.13 0.17 6.63
N LYS A 93 3.43 -0.98 6.56
CA LYS A 93 3.77 -2.17 7.35
C LYS A 93 5.18 -2.68 7.00
N THR A 94 5.54 -2.70 5.72
CA THR A 94 6.90 -3.07 5.26
C THR A 94 7.95 -2.15 5.89
N LEU A 95 7.78 -0.83 5.79
CA LEU A 95 8.76 0.13 6.33
C LEU A 95 8.86 0.12 7.87
N THR A 96 7.77 -0.21 8.57
CA THR A 96 7.77 -0.28 10.04
C THR A 96 8.34 -1.59 10.61
N SER A 97 8.48 -2.63 9.78
CA SER A 97 8.88 -3.96 10.24
C SER A 97 10.31 -4.02 10.80
N TYR A 98 11.20 -3.12 10.39
CA TYR A 98 12.62 -3.15 10.77
C TYR A 98 13.20 -1.74 10.94
N TYR A 99 12.87 -1.09 12.07
CA TYR A 99 13.36 0.23 12.49
C TYR A 99 13.38 1.28 11.36
N PRO A 100 12.25 1.96 11.10
CA PRO A 100 12.19 2.97 10.05
C PRO A 100 13.18 4.10 10.31
N THR A 101 13.76 4.64 9.24
CA THR A 101 14.55 5.88 9.30
C THR A 101 13.65 7.09 9.58
N GLU A 102 14.22 8.24 9.95
CA GLU A 102 13.43 9.48 10.09
C GLU A 102 12.75 9.87 8.77
N GLU A 103 13.40 9.63 7.63
CA GLU A 103 12.85 9.85 6.30
C GLU A 103 11.65 8.93 6.02
N ASP A 104 11.76 7.65 6.40
CA ASP A 104 10.65 6.69 6.28
C ASP A 104 9.46 7.12 7.14
N VAL A 105 9.70 7.58 8.37
CA VAL A 105 8.64 8.08 9.27
C VAL A 105 7.92 9.27 8.65
N GLU A 106 8.65 10.25 8.12
CA GLU A 106 8.06 11.43 7.48
C GLU A 106 7.30 11.06 6.20
N LEU A 107 7.83 10.14 5.38
CA LEU A 107 7.17 9.62 4.19
C LEU A 107 5.84 8.94 4.54
N MET A 108 5.86 8.03 5.53
CA MET A 108 4.66 7.35 6.01
C MET A 108 3.64 8.33 6.57
N ARG A 109 4.07 9.36 7.31
CA ARG A 109 3.17 10.42 7.81
C ARG A 109 2.48 11.15 6.66
N GLN A 110 3.22 11.56 5.64
CA GLN A 110 2.65 12.24 4.47
C GLN A 110 1.70 11.33 3.70
N ALA A 111 2.07 10.08 3.45
CA ALA A 111 1.22 9.10 2.79
C ALA A 111 -0.04 8.77 3.62
N GLY A 112 0.07 8.73 4.95
CA GLY A 112 -1.07 8.56 5.86
C GLY A 112 -2.06 9.72 5.77
N HIS A 113 -1.56 10.96 5.65
CA HIS A 113 -2.41 12.12 5.37
C HIS A 113 -3.11 12.03 4.03
N VAL A 114 -2.45 11.53 2.97
CA VAL A 114 -3.08 11.32 1.67
C VAL A 114 -4.19 10.28 1.73
N THR A 115 -3.91 9.16 2.40
CA THR A 115 -4.86 8.06 2.60
C THR A 115 -6.14 8.55 3.29
N THR A 116 -5.99 9.36 4.34
CA THR A 116 -7.12 9.91 5.12
C THR A 116 -7.80 11.09 4.43
N ASN A 117 -7.05 12.07 3.92
CA ASN A 117 -7.60 13.36 3.46
C ASN A 117 -7.76 13.46 1.94
N SER A 118 -7.49 12.38 1.20
CA SER A 118 -7.72 12.34 -0.24
C SER A 118 -8.47 11.07 -0.63
N ASN A 119 -7.87 9.89 -0.50
CA ASN A 119 -8.52 8.64 -0.94
C ASN A 119 -9.83 8.38 -0.18
N THR A 120 -9.81 8.51 1.15
CA THR A 120 -11.01 8.33 1.99
C THR A 120 -12.05 9.40 1.70
N ASP A 121 -11.65 10.67 1.59
CA ASP A 121 -12.57 11.77 1.25
C ASP A 121 -13.24 11.57 -0.10
N ILE A 122 -12.50 11.15 -1.14
CA ILE A 122 -13.05 10.81 -2.46
C ILE A 122 -14.16 9.77 -2.31
N ILE A 123 -13.89 8.67 -1.60
CA ILE A 123 -14.87 7.60 -1.38
C ILE A 123 -16.11 8.14 -0.65
N LEU A 124 -15.91 8.90 0.43
CA LEU A 124 -17.00 9.44 1.24
C LEU A 124 -17.88 10.40 0.45
N TYR A 125 -17.29 11.33 -0.31
CA TYR A 125 -18.05 12.25 -1.16
C TYR A 125 -18.81 11.52 -2.27
N LEU A 126 -18.18 10.55 -2.93
CA LEU A 126 -18.85 9.75 -3.96
C LEU A 126 -20.05 9.00 -3.40
N LEU A 127 -19.90 8.31 -2.26
CA LEU A 127 -20.98 7.61 -1.60
C LEU A 127 -22.10 8.55 -1.15
N TYR A 128 -21.74 9.67 -0.51
CA TYR A 128 -22.69 10.64 -0.01
C TYR A 128 -23.52 11.28 -1.14
N ASN A 129 -22.86 11.73 -2.20
CA ASN A 129 -23.53 12.39 -3.32
C ASN A 129 -24.34 11.39 -4.15
N GLU A 130 -23.84 10.17 -4.39
CA GLU A 130 -24.59 9.12 -5.08
C GLU A 130 -25.89 8.76 -4.33
N ARG A 131 -25.83 8.66 -3.00
CA ARG A 131 -27.04 8.43 -2.17
C ARG A 131 -28.10 9.51 -2.40
N ASN A 132 -27.68 10.77 -2.49
CA ASN A 132 -28.60 11.89 -2.70
C ASN A 132 -29.22 11.85 -4.11
N ILE A 133 -28.45 11.46 -5.12
CA ILE A 133 -28.90 11.35 -6.52
C ILE A 133 -29.88 10.19 -6.72
N THR A 134 -29.64 9.06 -6.06
CA THR A 134 -30.41 7.81 -6.23
C THR A 134 -31.63 7.70 -5.30
N ASN A 135 -32.04 8.81 -4.66
CA ASN A 135 -33.14 8.85 -3.69
C ASN A 135 -32.98 7.84 -2.55
N HIS A 136 -31.80 7.78 -1.93
CA HIS A 136 -31.55 6.95 -0.75
C HIS A 136 -31.74 5.44 -0.95
N LYS A 137 -31.80 4.96 -2.19
CA LYS A 137 -31.66 3.52 -2.45
C LYS A 137 -30.30 3.10 -1.88
N THR A 138 -30.31 2.15 -0.95
CA THR A 138 -29.18 1.87 -0.05
C THR A 138 -27.86 1.61 -0.80
N TYR A 139 -26.74 2.02 -0.21
CA TYR A 139 -25.35 1.84 -0.72
C TYR A 139 -25.04 0.44 -1.27
N PHE A 140 -25.75 -0.57 -0.75
CA PHE A 140 -25.61 -2.00 -1.01
C PHE A 140 -26.43 -2.54 -2.19
N LEU A 141 -27.29 -1.73 -2.81
CA LEU A 141 -28.20 -2.21 -3.88
C LEU A 141 -27.64 -2.09 -5.29
N PHE A 142 -26.48 -1.45 -5.49
CA PHE A 142 -26.10 -0.98 -6.83
C PHE A 142 -24.98 -1.75 -7.52
N ASP A 143 -24.07 -2.41 -6.81
CA ASP A 143 -23.01 -3.16 -7.49
C ASP A 143 -22.40 -4.26 -6.62
N LYS A 144 -22.51 -5.52 -7.08
CA LYS A 144 -21.91 -6.69 -6.42
C LYS A 144 -20.39 -6.61 -6.38
N GLU A 145 -19.78 -5.99 -7.40
CA GLU A 145 -18.34 -5.80 -7.47
C GLU A 145 -17.88 -4.86 -6.35
N ARG A 146 -18.53 -3.70 -6.24
CA ARG A 146 -18.23 -2.72 -5.19
C ARG A 146 -18.41 -3.29 -3.79
N PHE A 147 -19.51 -4.02 -3.55
CA PHE A 147 -19.76 -4.62 -2.25
C PHE A 147 -18.67 -5.62 -1.86
N LYS A 148 -18.28 -6.49 -2.78
CA LYS A 148 -17.21 -7.46 -2.54
C LYS A 148 -15.89 -6.77 -2.20
N VAL A 149 -15.54 -5.69 -2.91
CA VAL A 149 -14.30 -4.95 -2.61
C VAL A 149 -14.34 -4.30 -1.24
N PHE A 150 -15.50 -3.77 -0.80
CA PHE A 150 -15.64 -3.26 0.57
C PHE A 150 -15.53 -4.37 1.61
N GLU A 151 -16.14 -5.52 1.37
CA GLU A 151 -16.05 -6.68 2.26
C GLU A 151 -14.59 -7.16 2.38
N ASP A 152 -13.91 -7.37 1.25
CA ASP A 152 -12.50 -7.77 1.19
C ASP A 152 -11.61 -6.75 1.92
N PHE A 153 -11.86 -5.45 1.73
CA PHE A 153 -11.12 -4.37 2.41
C PHE A 153 -11.35 -4.36 3.92
N LEU A 154 -12.58 -4.60 4.38
CA LEU A 154 -12.88 -4.70 5.81
C LEU A 154 -12.25 -5.94 6.46
N PHE A 155 -12.14 -7.06 5.73
CA PHE A 155 -11.39 -8.24 6.19
C PHE A 155 -9.88 -8.03 6.24
N PHE A 156 -9.35 -7.14 5.40
CA PHE A 156 -7.92 -6.81 5.36
C PHE A 156 -7.45 -5.98 6.57
N LEU A 157 -8.28 -5.05 7.06
CA LEU A 157 -7.96 -4.16 8.19
C LEU A 157 -7.75 -4.94 9.50
#